data_AF-A0A357N891-F1
#
_entry.id   AF-A0A357N891-F1
#
_cell.length_a   1.000
_cell.length_b   1.000
_cell.length_c   1.000
_cell.angle_alpha   90.00
_cell.angle_beta   90.00
_cell.angle_gamma   90.00
#
_symmetry.space_group_name_H-M   'P 1'
#
loop_
_entity.id
_entity.type
_entity.pdbx_description
1 polymer ?
#
loop_
_entity_poly.entity_id
_entity_poly.type
_entity_poly.pdbx_seq_one_letter_code
_entity_poly.pdbx_strand_id
1 'polypeptide(L)' 'GAPGGKTTHFAQKMHNEGRIFSLDIHAHKLRLITENCRRLGIDIVETEAMDARRMHEHLRGQADRVLVDAPCSG' A
#
# COMPACT_ATOMS: atom_id res chain seq x y z
N GLY A 1 -2.10 -1.74 5.74
CA GLY A 1 -2.77 -2.87 6.39
C GLY A 1 -3.93 -3.40 5.59
N ALA A 2 -3.89 -4.68 5.27
CA ALA A 2 -5.04 -5.43 4.79
C ALA A 2 -6.28 -5.22 5.70
N PRO A 3 -7.50 -5.20 5.14
CA PRO A 3 -7.85 -5.53 3.75
C PRO A 3 -7.63 -4.38 2.75
N GLY A 4 -6.91 -3.32 3.13
CA GLY A 4 -6.58 -2.19 2.25
C GLY A 4 -7.20 -0.86 2.67
N GLY A 5 -7.99 -0.85 3.75
CA GLY A 5 -8.70 0.35 4.20
C GLY A 5 -7.80 1.58 4.40
N LYS A 6 -6.57 1.39 4.94
CA LYS A 6 -5.61 2.50 5.10
C LYS A 6 -5.12 3.02 3.74
N THR A 7 -4.75 2.11 2.84
CA THR A 7 -4.26 2.42 1.49
C THR A 7 -5.31 3.18 0.69
N THR A 8 -6.55 2.67 0.67
CA THR A 8 -7.65 3.30 -0.06
C THR A 8 -8.05 4.63 0.57
N HIS A 9 -7.99 4.75 1.89
CA HIS A 9 -8.27 6.01 2.58
C HIS A 9 -7.25 7.10 2.23
N PHE A 10 -5.96 6.75 2.12
CA PHE A 10 -4.97 7.70 1.62
C PHE A 10 -5.22 8.10 0.19
N ALA A 11 -5.56 7.14 -0.69
CA ALA A 11 -5.86 7.48 -2.08
C ALA A 11 -7.03 8.46 -2.20
N GLN A 12 -8.07 8.28 -1.38
CA GLN A 12 -9.19 9.22 -1.30
C GLN A 12 -8.77 10.61 -0.81
N LYS A 13 -7.92 10.67 0.23
CA LYS A 13 -7.40 11.95 0.76
C LYS A 13 -6.44 12.66 -0.21
N MET A 14 -5.75 11.90 -1.04
CA MET A 14 -4.90 12.40 -2.12
C MET A 14 -5.73 12.75 -3.36
N HIS A 15 -7.07 12.68 -3.30
CA HIS A 15 -7.97 12.92 -4.43
C HIS A 15 -7.61 12.10 -5.68
N ASN A 16 -7.08 10.90 -5.46
CA ASN A 16 -6.59 10.01 -6.51
C ASN A 16 -5.50 10.66 -7.40
N GLU A 17 -4.66 11.53 -6.82
CA GLU A 17 -3.49 12.14 -7.48
C GLU A 17 -2.18 11.69 -6.82
N GLY A 18 -1.12 11.56 -7.62
CA GLY A 18 0.20 11.11 -7.17
C GLY A 18 0.35 9.59 -7.23
N ARG A 19 1.06 9.01 -6.26
CA ARG A 19 1.39 7.57 -6.24
C ARG A 19 1.45 7.03 -4.81
N ILE A 20 0.94 5.83 -4.61
CA ILE A 20 0.99 5.10 -3.34
C ILE A 20 1.57 3.71 -3.58
N PHE A 21 2.66 3.38 -2.90
CA PHE A 21 3.18 2.02 -2.83
C PHE A 21 2.58 1.27 -1.64
N SER A 22 1.95 0.12 -1.88
CA SER A 22 1.40 -0.74 -0.85
C SER A 22 2.11 -2.09 -0.83
N LEU A 23 2.96 -2.26 0.18
CA LEU A 23 3.84 -3.42 0.33
C LEU A 23 3.28 -4.37 1.40
N ASP A 24 3.25 -5.67 1.12
CA ASP A 24 2.92 -6.71 2.10
C ASP A 24 3.59 -8.03 1.70
N ILE A 25 4.07 -8.82 2.68
CA ILE A 25 4.69 -10.13 2.41
C ILE A 25 3.68 -11.16 1.89
N HIS A 26 2.38 -10.94 2.10
CA HIS A 26 1.35 -11.89 1.73
C HIS A 26 0.59 -11.46 0.48
N ALA A 27 0.81 -12.17 -0.63
CA ALA A 27 0.16 -11.88 -1.91
C ALA A 27 -1.38 -11.85 -1.85
N HIS A 28 -2.02 -12.62 -0.96
CA HIS A 28 -3.48 -12.58 -0.81
C HIS A 28 -3.99 -11.23 -0.29
N LYS A 29 -3.22 -10.56 0.58
CA LYS A 29 -3.56 -9.23 1.09
C LYS A 29 -3.50 -8.19 -0.02
N LEU A 30 -2.48 -8.27 -0.88
CA LEU A 30 -2.32 -7.37 -2.03
C LEU A 30 -3.45 -7.51 -3.05
N ARG A 31 -3.94 -8.75 -3.26
CA ARG A 31 -5.13 -8.98 -4.10
C ARG A 31 -6.37 -8.26 -3.55
N LEU A 32 -6.60 -8.34 -2.24
CA LEU A 32 -7.72 -7.63 -1.58
C LEU A 32 -7.58 -6.10 -1.74
N ILE A 33 -6.36 -5.57 -1.63
CA ILE A 33 -6.09 -4.14 -1.85
C ILE A 33 -6.43 -3.77 -3.30
N THR A 34 -5.94 -4.55 -4.27
CA THR A 34 -6.17 -4.30 -5.70
C THR A 34 -7.66 -4.35 -6.05
N GLU A 35 -8.39 -5.33 -5.52
CA GLU A 35 -9.84 -5.45 -5.72
C GLU A 35 -10.59 -4.26 -5.13
N ASN A 36 -10.23 -3.85 -3.90
CA ASN A 36 -10.83 -2.66 -3.28
C ASN A 36 -10.52 -1.37 -4.05
N CYS A 37 -9.30 -1.22 -4.57
CA CYS A 37 -8.96 -0.06 -5.41
C CYS A 37 -9.81 -0.02 -6.68
N ARG A 38 -9.94 -1.15 -7.38
CA ARG A 38 -10.83 -1.26 -8.56
C ARG A 38 -12.28 -0.90 -8.24
N ARG A 39 -12.82 -1.44 -7.14
CA ARG A 39 -14.20 -1.16 -6.70
C ARG A 39 -14.43 0.31 -6.37
N LEU A 40 -13.40 1.01 -5.89
CA LEU A 40 -13.47 2.42 -5.48
C LEU A 40 -13.03 3.39 -6.57
N GLY A 41 -12.61 2.91 -7.75
CA GLY A 41 -12.09 3.75 -8.83
C GLY A 41 -10.74 4.41 -8.52
N ILE A 42 -9.90 3.76 -7.71
CA ILE A 42 -8.57 4.23 -7.34
C ILE A 42 -7.54 3.65 -8.32
N ASP A 43 -6.72 4.50 -8.93
CA ASP A 43 -5.70 4.11 -9.92
C ASP A 43 -4.26 4.46 -9.50
N ILE A 44 -4.07 5.22 -8.42
CA ILE A 44 -2.73 5.64 -7.95
C ILE A 44 -2.01 4.63 -7.03
N VAL A 45 -2.60 3.45 -6.79
CA VAL A 45 -2.06 2.45 -5.86
C VAL A 45 -1.35 1.34 -6.61
N GLU A 46 -0.06 1.18 -6.32
CA GLU A 46 0.75 0.05 -6.78
C GLU A 46 0.99 -0.92 -5.63
N THR A 47 0.85 -2.22 -5.91
CA THR A 47 1.04 -3.26 -4.89
C THR A 47 2.24 -4.13 -5.22
N GLU A 48 3.05 -4.44 -4.21
CA GLU A 48 4.22 -5.29 -4.39
C GLU A 48 4.39 -6.25 -3.19
N ALA A 49 4.66 -7.51 -3.50
CA ALA A 49 4.89 -8.54 -2.50
C ALA A 49 6.34 -8.49 -2.01
N MET A 50 6.55 -7.85 -0.86
CA MET A 50 7.91 -7.61 -0.35
C MET A 50 7.95 -7.68 1.18
N ASP A 51 9.06 -8.21 1.70
CA ASP A 51 9.44 -8.01 3.11
C ASP A 51 10.03 -6.62 3.27
N ALA A 52 9.30 -5.76 3.99
CA ALA A 52 9.73 -4.38 4.27
C ALA A 52 11.08 -4.29 5.01
N ARG A 53 11.54 -5.36 5.68
CA ARG A 53 12.90 -5.41 6.27
C ARG A 53 14.00 -5.54 5.22
N ARG A 54 13.65 -6.02 4.02
CA ARG A 54 14.54 -6.20 2.87
C ARG A 54 14.26 -5.17 1.77
N MET A 55 13.63 -4.05 2.11
CA MET A 55 13.19 -3.05 1.14
C MET A 55 14.35 -2.66 0.22
N HIS A 56 14.18 -2.97 -1.06
CA HIS A 56 15.24 -2.87 -2.06
C HIS A 56 15.65 -1.41 -2.30
N GLU A 57 16.87 -1.21 -2.83
CA GLU A 57 17.40 0.12 -3.18
C GLU A 57 16.48 0.91 -4.09
N HIS A 58 15.66 0.25 -4.91
CA HIS A 58 14.80 0.94 -5.86
C HIS A 58 13.79 1.86 -5.15
N LEU A 59 13.30 1.57 -3.94
CA LEU A 59 12.38 2.46 -3.20
C LEU A 59 13.08 3.54 -2.36
N ARG A 60 14.42 3.54 -2.28
CA ARG A 60 15.15 4.53 -1.47
C ARG A 60 14.91 5.94 -2.03
N GLY A 61 14.52 6.85 -1.14
CA GLY A 61 14.30 8.26 -1.48
C GLY A 61 13.06 8.53 -2.35
N GLN A 62 12.22 7.53 -2.63
CA GLN A 62 11.02 7.71 -3.46
C GLN A 62 9.79 8.21 -2.69
N ALA A 63 9.75 8.07 -1.36
CA ALA A 63 8.56 8.36 -0.56
C ALA A 63 8.71 9.66 0.23
N ASP A 64 7.79 10.62 0.00
CA ASP A 64 7.67 11.82 0.84
C ASP A 64 7.15 11.50 2.24
N ARG A 65 6.35 10.44 2.37
CA ARG A 65 5.72 9.99 3.62
C ARG A 65 5.65 8.48 3.66
N VAL A 66 5.82 7.91 4.84
CA VAL A 66 5.75 6.46 5.07
C VAL A 66 4.80 6.17 6.24
N LEU A 67 3.86 5.25 6.04
CA LEU A 67 3.06 4.65 7.12
C LEU A 67 3.53 3.20 7.33
N VAL A 68 4.02 2.91 8.53
CA VAL A 68 4.37 1.55 8.95
C VAL A 68 3.25 0.97 9.81
N ASP A 69 2.66 -0.13 9.34
CA ASP A 69 1.61 -0.88 10.03
C ASP A 69 2.22 -2.16 10.62
N ALA A 70 2.88 -2.01 11.77
CA ALA A 70 3.60 -3.11 12.41
C ALA A 70 2.62 -4.07 13.11
N PRO A 71 2.86 -5.39 13.07
CA PRO A 71 2.08 -6.34 13.86
C PRO A 71 2.21 -6.02 15.35
N CYS A 72 1.09 -5.74 16.00
CA CYS A 72 1.02 -5.66 17.46
C CYS A 72 0.73 -7.04 18.03
N SER A 73 1.20 -7.30 19.26
CA SER A 73 1.12 -8.58 19.97
C SER A 73 -0.28 -8.90 20.50
N GLY A 74 -1.32 -8.63 19.69
CA GLY A 74 -2.72 -8.86 20.06
C GLY A 74 -2.96 -10.25 20.61
#